data_AF-A0A517RMV1-F1
#
_entry.id   AF-A0A517RMV1-F1
#
_cell.length_a   1.000
_cell.length_b   1.000
_cell.length_c   1.000
_cell.angle_alpha   90.00
_cell.angle_beta   90.00
_cell.angle_gamma   90.00
#
_symmetry.space_group_name_H-M   'P 1'
#
loop_
_entity.id
_entity.type
_entity.pdbx_description
1 polymer ?
#
loop_
_entity_poly.entity_id
_entity_poly.type
_entity_poly.pdbx_seq_one_letter_code
_entity_poly.pdbx_strand_id
1 'polypeptide(L)'
;MFGTDAYNSERISLTTLIGWFSLCLLAAGWGPQLDSTLTQLWTNVGLFGLVSAVGLGVGQQAREVNRQRKQRIITDRHIERYLNRFAAENGAIKDLINTALRRIAEDGEGHRNRERKGVEQRDETRLPFYHPVQVQPLDDSGSLSTENGQTTFTAYIRDISSGGVGLIHDQPIPSGLVMLMFNLQNAETVSIFAKLLWQHHQPDGKLSSGGKLIKVRTPVNLREPVMEGAGYQEFILHEETHHDDNIA
;
A
#
# COMPACT_ATOMS: atom_id res chain seq x y z
N MET A 1 41.81 -5.53 -12.01
CA MET A 1 40.73 -6.01 -11.11
C MET A 1 39.51 -5.13 -11.38
N PHE A 2 38.79 -5.42 -12.46
CA PHE A 2 37.53 -4.76 -12.80
C PHE A 2 36.51 -5.90 -12.86
N GLY A 3 35.65 -5.97 -11.84
CA GLY A 3 34.60 -6.97 -11.77
C GLY A 3 33.64 -6.75 -12.94
N THR A 4 33.39 -7.82 -13.69
CA THR A 4 32.34 -7.86 -14.70
C THR A 4 31.01 -7.88 -13.97
N ASP A 5 30.45 -6.69 -13.75
CA ASP A 5 29.06 -6.54 -13.32
C ASP A 5 28.15 -7.23 -14.33
N ALA A 6 27.27 -8.06 -13.80
CA ALA A 6 26.29 -8.80 -14.55
C ALA A 6 25.55 -7.85 -15.49
N TYR A 7 25.47 -8.27 -16.76
CA TYR A 7 24.85 -7.60 -17.88
C TYR A 7 23.33 -7.50 -17.67
N ASN A 8 22.90 -6.69 -16.70
CA ASN A 8 21.56 -6.15 -16.71
C ASN A 8 21.48 -5.31 -17.98
N SER A 9 20.67 -5.78 -18.93
CA SER A 9 20.25 -5.00 -20.10
C SER A 9 19.30 -3.88 -19.62
N GLU A 10 19.80 -3.05 -18.71
CA GLU A 10 19.19 -1.79 -18.34
C GLU A 10 19.14 -0.97 -19.61
N ARG A 11 17.92 -0.64 -20.03
CA ARG A 11 17.70 0.23 -21.18
C ARG A 11 18.45 1.53 -20.90
N ILE A 12 19.62 1.69 -21.53
CA ILE A 12 20.43 2.90 -21.41
C ILE A 12 19.52 4.05 -21.82
N SER A 13 19.18 4.89 -20.84
CA SER A 13 18.33 6.04 -21.09
C SER A 13 18.99 6.92 -22.13
N LEU A 14 18.21 7.40 -23.10
CA LEU A 14 18.68 8.32 -24.14
C LEU A 14 19.39 9.55 -23.54
N THR A 15 18.95 10.00 -22.37
CA THR A 15 19.58 11.10 -21.62
C THR A 15 21.01 10.76 -21.17
N THR A 16 21.24 9.53 -20.70
CA THR A 16 22.58 9.03 -20.32
C THR A 16 23.50 8.98 -21.53
N LEU A 17 22.96 8.55 -22.67
CA LEU A 17 23.70 8.45 -23.92
C LEU A 17 24.12 9.83 -24.47
N ILE A 18 23.22 10.83 -24.42
CA ILE A 18 23.54 12.22 -24.76
C ILE A 18 24.62 12.78 -23.83
N GLY A 19 24.50 12.53 -22.51
CA GLY A 19 25.50 12.96 -21.54
C GLY A 19 26.88 12.37 -21.83
N TRP A 20 26.94 11.08 -22.15
CA TRP A 20 28.18 10.38 -22.50
C TRP A 20 28.82 10.95 -23.77
N PHE A 21 28.05 11.11 -24.85
CA PHE A 21 28.57 11.70 -26.09
C PHE A 21 29.09 13.14 -25.86
N SER A 22 28.35 13.95 -25.10
CA SER A 22 28.76 15.32 -24.78
C SER A 22 30.08 15.36 -24.01
N LEU A 23 30.28 14.43 -23.07
CA LEU A 23 31.52 14.27 -22.32
C LEU A 23 32.69 13.84 -23.24
N CYS A 24 32.44 12.91 -24.17
CA CYS A 24 33.44 12.50 -25.15
C CYS A 24 33.86 13.65 -26.06
N LEU A 25 32.93 14.51 -26.49
CA LEU A 25 33.25 15.68 -27.32
C LEU A 25 34.07 16.72 -26.55
N LEU A 26 33.76 16.95 -25.26
CA LEU A 26 34.57 17.80 -24.39
C LEU A 26 35.99 17.25 -24.20
N ALA A 27 36.11 15.94 -23.98
CA ALA A 27 37.41 15.28 -23.83
C ALA A 27 38.24 15.36 -25.12
N ALA A 28 37.60 15.16 -26.28
CA ALA A 28 38.26 15.26 -27.58
C ALA A 28 38.73 16.70 -27.88
N GLY A 29 37.96 17.71 -27.46
CA GLY A 29 38.33 19.13 -27.58
C GLY A 29 39.57 19.53 -26.77
N TRP A 30 39.97 18.75 -25.77
CA TRP A 30 41.14 19.06 -24.94
C TRP A 30 42.48 18.58 -25.51
N GLY A 31 42.47 17.96 -26.70
CA GLY A 31 43.67 17.43 -27.34
C GLY A 31 44.65 18.53 -27.79
N PRO A 32 45.95 18.46 -27.45
CA PRO A 32 46.93 19.51 -27.73
C PRO A 32 47.32 19.69 -29.21
N GLN A 33 46.77 18.85 -30.11
CA GLN A 33 47.11 18.83 -31.54
C GLN A 33 45.99 19.39 -32.45
N LEU A 34 44.88 19.84 -31.88
CA LEU A 34 43.75 20.38 -32.65
C LEU A 34 43.94 21.87 -32.92
N ASP A 35 43.51 22.30 -34.10
CA ASP A 35 43.38 23.72 -34.44
C ASP A 35 42.48 24.43 -33.41
N SER A 36 42.83 25.67 -33.05
CA SER A 36 42.12 26.42 -32.00
C SER A 36 40.65 26.68 -32.36
N THR A 37 40.36 26.81 -33.66
CA THR A 37 39.00 27.01 -34.17
C THR A 37 38.11 25.79 -33.93
N LEU A 38 38.62 24.59 -34.25
CA LEU A 38 37.93 23.32 -34.00
C LEU A 38 37.76 23.06 -32.50
N THR A 39 38.79 23.34 -31.71
CA THR A 39 38.74 23.20 -30.25
C THR A 39 37.59 23.99 -29.64
N GLN A 40 37.41 25.24 -30.09
CA GLN A 40 36.33 26.10 -29.60
C GLN A 40 34.95 25.60 -30.05
N LEU A 41 34.82 25.12 -31.29
CA LEU A 41 33.58 24.53 -31.80
C LEU A 41 33.16 23.30 -30.99
N TRP A 42 34.08 22.36 -30.78
CA TRP A 42 33.81 21.12 -30.04
C TRP A 42 33.47 21.37 -28.58
N THR A 43 34.17 22.30 -27.93
CA THR A 43 33.89 22.69 -26.54
C THR A 43 32.49 23.28 -26.38
N ASN A 44 32.08 24.18 -27.30
CA ASN A 44 30.75 24.79 -27.28
C ASN A 44 29.64 23.76 -27.50
N VAL A 45 29.81 22.86 -28.46
CA VAL A 45 28.83 21.79 -28.74
C VAL A 45 28.73 20.81 -27.57
N GLY A 46 29.86 20.40 -26.99
CA GLY A 46 29.90 19.51 -25.84
C GLY A 46 29.25 20.13 -24.60
N LEU A 47 29.51 21.41 -24.33
CA LEU A 47 28.90 22.13 -23.20
C LEU A 47 27.38 22.28 -23.37
N PHE A 48 26.91 22.62 -24.58
CA PHE A 48 25.48 22.69 -24.88
C PHE A 48 24.77 21.33 -24.70
N GLY A 49 25.41 20.25 -25.17
CA GLY A 49 24.90 18.89 -24.99
C GLY A 49 24.79 18.48 -23.51
N LEU A 50 25.79 18.83 -22.70
CA LEU A 50 25.80 18.54 -21.27
C LEU A 50 24.71 19.31 -20.50
N VAL A 51 24.55 20.61 -20.79
CA VAL A 51 23.47 21.43 -20.20
C VAL A 51 22.09 20.86 -20.57
N SER A 52 21.92 20.44 -21.82
CA SER A 52 20.67 19.83 -22.31
C SER A 52 20.36 18.50 -21.60
N ALA A 53 21.37 17.64 -21.40
CA ALA A 53 21.20 16.38 -20.69
C ALA A 53 20.76 16.58 -19.23
N VAL A 54 21.37 17.53 -18.52
CA VAL A 54 20.98 17.90 -17.14
C VAL A 54 19.55 18.44 -17.11
N GLY A 55 19.20 19.36 -18.01
CA GLY A 55 17.85 19.93 -18.09
C GLY A 55 16.76 18.88 -18.34
N LEU A 56 17.04 17.91 -19.23
CA LEU A 56 16.14 16.79 -19.49
C LEU A 56 16.00 15.86 -18.27
N GLY A 57 17.08 15.60 -17.54
CA GLY A 57 17.05 14.77 -16.32
C GLY A 57 16.16 15.38 -15.23
N VAL A 58 16.33 16.68 -14.95
CA VAL A 58 15.50 17.40 -13.97
C VAL A 58 14.04 17.44 -14.42
N GLY A 59 13.78 17.65 -15.71
CA GLY A 59 12.44 17.66 -16.28
C GLY A 59 11.73 16.29 -16.16
N GLN A 60 12.45 15.19 -16.39
CA GLN A 60 11.91 13.84 -16.21
C GLN A 60 11.58 13.55 -14.75
N GLN A 61 12.49 13.89 -13.83
CA GLN A 61 12.28 13.71 -12.40
C GLN A 61 11.06 14.51 -11.90
N ALA A 62 10.93 15.77 -12.33
CA ALA A 62 9.78 16.59 -11.98
C ALA A 62 8.46 16.03 -12.54
N ARG A 63 8.48 15.45 -13.75
CA ARG A 63 7.31 14.77 -14.34
C ARG A 63 6.92 13.54 -13.55
N GLU A 64 7.88 12.74 -13.10
CA GLU A 64 7.61 11.53 -12.33
C GLU A 64 7.02 11.86 -10.96
N VAL A 65 7.59 12.85 -10.26
CA VAL A 65 7.03 13.36 -9.00
C VAL A 65 5.61 13.89 -9.21
N ASN A 66 5.35 14.60 -10.31
CA ASN A 66 4.00 15.07 -10.64
C ASN A 66 3.03 13.94 -11.00
N ARG A 67 3.49 12.88 -11.68
CA ARG A 67 2.67 11.69 -11.97
C ARG A 67 2.27 10.98 -10.68
N GLN A 68 3.23 10.75 -9.79
CA GLN A 68 2.98 10.17 -8.47
C GLN A 68 2.01 11.03 -7.66
N ARG A 69 2.19 12.36 -7.68
CA ARG A 69 1.28 13.29 -6.99
C ARG A 69 -0.15 13.23 -7.56
N LYS A 70 -0.29 13.17 -8.88
CA LYS A 70 -1.61 13.03 -9.55
C LYS A 70 -2.27 11.69 -9.20
N GLN A 71 -1.52 10.59 -9.22
CA GLN A 71 -2.03 9.28 -8.81
C GLN A 71 -2.50 9.30 -7.35
N ARG A 72 -1.72 9.86 -6.43
CA ARG A 72 -2.13 10.03 -5.02
C ARG A 72 -3.46 10.76 -4.89
N ILE A 73 -3.64 11.88 -5.61
CA ILE A 73 -4.91 12.65 -5.56
C ILE A 73 -6.11 11.82 -6.06
N ILE A 74 -5.93 11.03 -7.12
CA ILE A 74 -7.03 10.20 -7.66
C ILE A 74 -7.38 9.10 -6.68
N THR A 75 -6.38 8.40 -6.15
CA THR A 75 -6.56 7.33 -5.16
C THR A 75 -7.21 7.87 -3.89
N ASP A 76 -6.78 9.04 -3.40
CA ASP A 76 -7.38 9.68 -2.22
C ASP A 76 -8.85 10.05 -2.45
N ARG A 77 -9.22 10.59 -3.62
CA ARG A 77 -10.64 10.88 -3.94
C ARG A 77 -11.51 9.63 -4.05
N HIS A 78 -10.95 8.52 -4.53
CA HIS A 78 -11.69 7.26 -4.61
C HIS A 78 -11.96 6.74 -3.20
N ILE A 79 -10.96 6.87 -2.32
CA ILE A 79 -11.04 6.45 -0.93
C ILE A 79 -11.95 7.35 -0.12
N GLU A 80 -11.93 8.67 -0.31
CA GLU A 80 -12.88 9.57 0.33
C GLU A 80 -14.32 9.25 -0.07
N ARG A 81 -14.58 8.96 -1.34
CA ARG A 81 -15.92 8.54 -1.79
C ARG A 81 -16.34 7.22 -1.15
N TYR A 82 -15.43 6.26 -1.06
CA TYR A 82 -15.65 5.02 -0.33
C TYR A 82 -15.95 5.30 1.16
N LEU A 83 -15.07 6.02 1.86
CA LEU A 83 -15.22 6.35 3.27
C LEU A 83 -16.49 7.16 3.56
N ASN A 84 -16.86 8.11 2.72
CA ASN A 84 -18.08 8.91 2.91
C ASN A 84 -19.34 8.09 2.69
N ARG A 85 -19.34 7.21 1.68
CA ARG A 85 -20.43 6.25 1.47
C ARG A 85 -20.58 5.33 2.68
N PHE A 86 -19.46 4.86 3.23
CA PHE A 86 -19.47 4.05 4.44
C PHE A 86 -19.84 4.83 5.69
N ALA A 87 -19.38 6.07 5.89
CA ALA A 87 -19.71 6.88 7.05
C ALA A 87 -21.22 7.19 7.13
N ALA A 88 -21.87 7.39 5.99
CA ALA A 88 -23.31 7.58 5.90
C ALA A 88 -24.09 6.31 6.28
N GLU A 89 -23.54 5.11 6.03
CA GLU A 89 -24.19 3.84 6.37
C GLU A 89 -23.97 3.38 7.82
N ASN A 90 -22.99 3.94 8.54
CA ASN A 90 -22.34 3.20 9.62
C ASN A 90 -22.21 3.90 10.99
N GLY A 91 -23.22 4.67 11.42
CA GLY A 91 -23.33 5.08 12.82
C GLY A 91 -23.13 3.90 13.80
N ALA A 92 -23.59 2.69 13.43
CA ALA A 92 -23.43 1.46 14.19
C ALA A 92 -22.02 0.83 14.15
N ILE A 93 -21.19 1.11 13.14
CA ILE A 93 -19.83 0.53 13.08
C ILE A 93 -18.91 1.22 14.08
N LYS A 94 -19.10 2.51 14.38
CA LYS A 94 -18.26 3.18 15.37
C LYS A 94 -18.39 2.50 16.73
N ASP A 95 -19.60 2.09 17.08
CA ASP A 95 -19.87 1.31 18.30
C ASP A 95 -19.31 -0.11 18.21
N LEU A 96 -19.36 -0.76 17.04
CA LEU A 96 -18.74 -2.07 16.82
C LEU A 96 -17.21 -2.02 16.90
N ILE A 97 -16.57 -0.98 16.37
CA ILE A 97 -15.12 -0.72 16.49
C ILE A 97 -14.77 -0.50 17.95
N ASN A 98 -15.50 0.38 18.65
CA ASN A 98 -15.25 0.62 20.06
C ASN A 98 -15.47 -0.65 20.90
N THR A 99 -16.47 -1.48 20.56
CA THR A 99 -16.71 -2.77 21.22
C THR A 99 -15.60 -3.77 20.93
N ALA A 100 -15.14 -3.87 19.69
CA ALA A 100 -14.04 -4.75 19.30
C ALA A 100 -12.72 -4.30 19.95
N LEU A 101 -12.42 -3.00 19.93
CA LEU A 101 -11.26 -2.41 20.62
C LEU A 101 -11.33 -2.65 22.12
N ARG A 102 -12.52 -2.55 22.72
CA ARG A 102 -12.72 -2.87 24.13
C ARG A 102 -12.46 -4.34 24.43
N ARG A 103 -12.98 -5.27 23.62
CA ARG A 103 -12.69 -6.71 23.76
C ARG A 103 -11.19 -7.01 23.63
N ILE A 104 -10.54 -6.36 22.67
CA ILE A 104 -9.10 -6.48 22.41
C ILE A 104 -8.27 -5.89 23.57
N ALA A 105 -8.71 -4.77 24.16
CA ALA A 105 -8.06 -4.14 25.30
C ALA A 105 -8.24 -4.96 26.58
N GLU A 106 -9.45 -5.48 26.83
CA GLU A 106 -9.75 -6.39 27.94
C GLU A 106 -8.91 -7.68 27.86
N ASP A 107 -8.64 -8.17 26.65
CA ASP A 107 -7.75 -9.32 26.41
C ASP A 107 -6.25 -8.98 26.62
N GLY A 108 -5.89 -7.69 26.55
CA GLY A 108 -4.52 -7.18 26.57
C GLY A 108 -4.01 -6.62 27.90
N GLU A 109 -4.83 -6.51 28.95
CA GLU A 109 -4.51 -5.81 30.21
C GLU A 109 -3.38 -6.43 31.08
N GLY A 110 -2.62 -7.40 30.58
CA GLY A 110 -1.46 -7.95 31.28
C GLY A 110 -0.22 -7.04 31.33
N HIS A 111 -0.13 -5.94 30.55
CA HIS A 111 1.12 -5.19 30.39
C HIS A 111 0.98 -3.68 30.68
N ARG A 112 1.28 -3.32 31.94
CA ARG A 112 1.43 -1.94 32.44
C ARG A 112 2.47 -1.16 31.62
N ASN A 113 2.10 -0.03 31.04
CA ASN A 113 3.07 0.86 30.38
C ASN A 113 2.91 2.34 30.77
N ARG A 114 4.06 2.97 31.05
CA ARG A 114 4.23 4.36 31.49
C ARG A 114 4.00 5.32 30.32
N GLU A 115 3.06 6.25 30.45
CA GLU A 115 2.84 7.33 29.48
C GLU A 115 4.03 8.32 29.45
N ARG A 116 4.53 8.63 28.26
CA ARG A 116 5.43 9.76 28.00
C ARG A 116 4.59 10.90 27.41
N LYS A 117 4.42 11.99 28.15
CA LYS A 117 3.76 13.23 27.68
C LYS A 117 4.64 13.96 26.67
N GLY A 118 4.43 13.71 25.38
CA GLY A 118 4.82 14.61 24.30
C GLY A 118 3.63 15.47 23.87
N VAL A 119 3.88 16.70 23.43
CA VAL A 119 2.86 17.61 22.88
C VAL A 119 2.38 17.04 21.54
N GLU A 120 1.38 16.16 21.60
CA GLU A 120 0.85 15.44 20.45
C GLU A 120 -0.36 16.20 19.88
N GLN A 121 -0.22 16.69 18.65
CA GLN A 121 -1.21 17.50 17.94
C GLN A 121 -2.27 16.62 17.24
N ARG A 122 -2.68 15.54 17.89
CA ARG A 122 -3.65 14.58 17.34
C ARG A 122 -4.99 14.75 18.06
N ASP A 123 -6.06 14.73 17.27
CA ASP A 123 -7.43 14.84 17.79
C ASP A 123 -7.87 13.60 18.58
N GLU A 124 -7.16 12.47 18.44
CA GLU A 124 -7.45 11.22 19.15
C GLU A 124 -6.22 10.71 19.92
N THR A 125 -6.42 10.38 21.20
CA THR A 125 -5.44 9.67 22.03
C THR A 125 -5.22 8.26 21.49
N ARG A 126 -3.97 7.90 21.23
CA ARG A 126 -3.61 6.52 20.85
C ARG A 126 -3.19 5.73 22.07
N LEU A 127 -3.72 4.51 22.19
CA LEU A 127 -3.35 3.59 23.25
C LEU A 127 -2.20 2.70 22.77
N PRO A 128 -1.11 2.57 23.53
CA PRO A 128 -0.08 1.58 23.24
C PRO A 128 -0.70 0.17 23.24
N PHE A 129 -0.47 -0.61 22.18
CA PHE A 129 -1.12 -1.90 22.00
C PHE A 129 -0.17 -2.91 21.35
N TYR A 130 0.73 -3.50 22.14
CA TYR A 130 1.85 -4.33 21.68
C TYR A 130 1.45 -5.79 21.39
N HIS A 131 0.45 -5.99 20.53
CA HIS A 131 -0.06 -7.33 20.24
C HIS A 131 0.37 -7.81 18.85
N PRO A 132 0.76 -9.09 18.69
CA PRO A 132 1.05 -9.64 17.38
C PRO A 132 -0.25 -9.74 16.56
N VAL A 133 -0.14 -9.47 15.27
CA VAL A 133 -1.25 -9.51 14.32
C VAL A 133 -0.78 -10.14 13.01
N GLN A 134 -1.62 -10.96 12.40
CA GLN A 134 -1.34 -11.45 11.06
C GLN A 134 -1.74 -10.36 10.05
N VAL A 135 -0.82 -9.98 9.19
CA VAL A 135 -1.00 -8.95 8.17
C VAL A 135 -1.08 -9.63 6.82
N GLN A 136 -2.19 -9.41 6.14
CA GLN A 136 -2.37 -9.84 4.76
C GLN A 136 -2.43 -8.60 3.85
N PRO A 137 -1.41 -8.37 3.00
CA PRO A 137 -1.43 -7.30 2.02
C PRO A 137 -2.57 -7.46 1.03
N LEU A 138 -3.24 -6.35 0.74
CA LEU A 138 -4.29 -6.27 -0.26
C LEU A 138 -3.82 -5.43 -1.44
N ASP A 139 -4.30 -5.69 -2.64
CA ASP A 139 -4.08 -4.79 -3.77
C ASP A 139 -4.98 -3.54 -3.68
N ASP A 140 -4.85 -2.62 -4.64
CA ASP A 140 -5.65 -1.39 -4.71
C ASP A 140 -7.16 -1.64 -4.87
N SER A 141 -7.55 -2.85 -5.31
CA SER A 141 -8.95 -3.27 -5.41
C SER A 141 -9.50 -3.82 -4.08
N GLY A 142 -8.63 -4.01 -3.07
CA GLY A 142 -8.97 -4.67 -1.81
C GLY A 142 -8.99 -6.20 -1.90
N SER A 143 -8.49 -6.76 -3.00
CA SER A 143 -8.35 -8.20 -3.19
C SER A 143 -7.01 -8.68 -2.66
N LEU A 144 -6.88 -10.00 -2.44
CA LEU A 144 -5.62 -10.59 -2.01
C LEU A 144 -4.56 -10.39 -3.09
N SER A 145 -3.50 -9.66 -2.76
CA SER A 145 -2.41 -9.42 -3.71
C SER A 145 -1.66 -10.72 -3.93
N THR A 146 -1.82 -11.31 -5.12
CA THR A 146 -1.02 -12.46 -5.56
C THR A 146 0.27 -12.02 -6.28
N GLU A 147 0.37 -10.72 -6.62
CA GLU A 147 1.29 -10.19 -7.62
C GLU A 147 2.78 -10.26 -7.28
N ASN A 148 3.18 -10.61 -6.06
CA ASN A 148 4.59 -10.76 -5.70
C ASN A 148 4.84 -11.96 -4.77
N GLY A 149 3.92 -12.93 -4.75
CA GLY A 149 3.99 -14.03 -3.77
C GLY A 149 3.97 -13.53 -2.32
N GLN A 150 3.44 -12.32 -2.07
CA GLN A 150 3.35 -11.78 -0.73
C GLN A 150 2.37 -12.64 0.08
N THR A 151 2.96 -13.38 1.01
CA THR A 151 2.22 -14.21 1.95
C THR A 151 1.84 -13.40 3.17
N THR A 152 0.82 -13.88 3.88
CA THR A 152 0.49 -13.37 5.21
C THR A 152 1.74 -13.43 6.10
N PHE A 153 2.05 -12.34 6.79
CA PHE A 153 3.18 -12.26 7.70
C PHE A 153 2.76 -11.69 9.06
N THR A 154 3.58 -11.89 10.08
CA THR A 154 3.29 -11.39 11.43
C THR A 154 3.88 -10.00 11.64
N ALA A 155 3.05 -9.05 12.09
CA ALA A 155 3.47 -7.74 12.56
C ALA A 155 3.13 -7.56 14.04
N TYR A 156 3.62 -6.48 14.63
CA TYR A 156 3.21 -6.02 15.96
C TYR A 156 2.48 -4.70 15.84
N ILE A 157 1.36 -4.57 16.52
CA ILE A 157 0.74 -3.26 16.70
C ILE A 157 1.59 -2.50 17.73
N ARG A 158 1.85 -1.22 17.47
CA ARG A 158 2.55 -0.35 18.42
C ARG A 158 1.55 0.46 19.21
N ASP A 159 0.59 1.03 18.49
CA ASP A 159 -0.45 1.90 19.03
C ASP A 159 -1.73 1.74 18.19
N ILE A 160 -2.89 1.96 18.82
CA ILE A 160 -4.19 1.91 18.16
C ILE A 160 -5.13 2.99 18.73
N SER A 161 -6.01 3.52 17.88
CA SER A 161 -7.13 4.38 18.26
C SER A 161 -8.37 3.97 17.47
N SER A 162 -9.49 4.68 17.66
CA SER A 162 -10.71 4.49 16.86
C SER A 162 -10.48 4.74 15.37
N GLY A 163 -9.62 5.69 15.02
CA GLY A 163 -9.34 6.07 13.63
C GLY A 163 -8.05 5.51 13.04
N GLY A 164 -7.11 5.01 13.84
CA GLY A 164 -5.76 4.72 13.35
C GLY A 164 -5.07 3.53 14.01
N VAL A 165 -4.03 3.04 13.34
CA VAL A 165 -3.17 1.96 13.81
C VAL A 165 -1.72 2.28 13.49
N GLY A 166 -0.81 1.98 14.42
CA GLY A 166 0.63 1.97 14.21
C GLY A 166 1.14 0.54 14.20
N LEU A 167 1.96 0.17 13.23
CA LEU A 167 2.52 -1.18 13.09
C LEU A 167 4.05 -1.15 13.13
N ILE A 168 4.63 -2.26 13.54
CA ILE A 168 6.05 -2.61 13.41
C ILE A 168 6.13 -3.97 12.72
N HIS A 169 6.88 -4.06 11.63
CA HIS A 169 6.98 -5.27 10.80
C HIS A 169 8.35 -5.34 10.12
N ASP A 170 8.67 -6.47 9.51
CA ASP A 170 9.94 -6.74 8.83
C ASP A 170 9.82 -6.68 7.30
N GLN A 171 8.62 -6.81 6.74
CA GLN A 171 8.37 -6.82 5.30
C GLN A 171 7.72 -5.53 4.78
N PRO A 172 8.15 -4.97 3.64
CA PRO A 172 7.50 -3.80 3.06
C PRO A 172 6.10 -4.11 2.53
N ILE A 173 5.19 -3.14 2.63
CA ILE A 173 3.79 -3.28 2.21
C ILE A 173 3.53 -2.32 1.03
N PRO A 174 3.58 -2.79 -0.23
CA PRO A 174 3.63 -1.92 -1.41
C PRO A 174 2.37 -1.08 -1.66
N SER A 175 1.19 -1.68 -1.55
CA SER A 175 -0.10 -1.02 -1.80
C SER A 175 -0.51 -0.07 -0.67
N GLY A 176 0.04 -0.29 0.53
CA GLY A 176 -0.43 0.34 1.75
C GLY A 176 -1.82 -0.10 2.20
N LEU A 177 -2.50 -1.04 1.53
CA LEU A 177 -3.76 -1.61 2.01
C LEU A 177 -3.49 -2.95 2.67
N VAL A 178 -4.01 -3.13 3.88
CA VAL A 178 -3.80 -4.35 4.68
C VAL A 178 -5.08 -4.82 5.36
N MET A 179 -5.18 -6.13 5.50
CA MET A 179 -6.08 -6.77 6.45
C MET A 179 -5.27 -7.26 7.65
N LEU A 180 -5.63 -6.78 8.82
CA LEU A 180 -5.07 -7.13 10.12
C LEU A 180 -5.98 -8.17 10.76
N MET A 181 -5.50 -9.39 10.91
CA MET A 181 -6.23 -10.51 11.49
C MET A 181 -5.77 -10.76 12.93
N PHE A 182 -6.71 -10.59 13.85
CA PHE A 182 -6.55 -10.83 15.28
C PHE A 182 -7.19 -12.15 15.63
N ASN A 183 -6.44 -13.04 16.25
CA ASN A 183 -6.97 -14.26 16.83
C ASN A 183 -7.29 -13.99 18.30
N LEU A 184 -8.56 -14.04 18.65
CA LEU A 184 -9.04 -13.89 20.02
C LEU A 184 -8.94 -15.24 20.77
N GLN A 185 -8.91 -15.20 22.10
CA GLN A 185 -8.80 -16.41 22.94
C GLN A 185 -9.90 -17.46 22.70
N ASN A 186 -11.09 -17.03 22.26
CA ASN A 186 -12.22 -17.90 21.94
C ASN A 186 -12.15 -18.52 20.53
N ALA A 187 -10.98 -18.48 19.89
CA ALA A 187 -10.76 -18.91 18.52
C ALA A 187 -11.57 -18.12 17.46
N GLU A 188 -12.14 -16.97 17.82
CA GLU A 188 -12.71 -16.05 16.85
C GLU A 188 -11.61 -15.21 16.19
N THR A 189 -11.72 -15.00 14.88
CA THR A 189 -10.82 -14.10 14.14
C THR A 189 -11.52 -12.80 13.81
N VAL A 190 -11.00 -11.68 14.33
CA VAL A 190 -11.45 -10.34 13.95
C VAL A 190 -10.53 -9.82 12.86
N SER A 191 -11.10 -9.33 11.76
CA SER A 191 -10.33 -8.75 10.66
C SER A 191 -10.56 -7.24 10.59
N ILE A 192 -9.47 -6.47 10.61
CA ILE A 192 -9.49 -5.01 10.52
C ILE A 192 -8.79 -4.59 9.25
N PHE A 193 -9.48 -3.85 8.39
CA PHE A 193 -8.91 -3.27 7.18
C PHE A 193 -8.33 -1.90 7.49
N ALA A 194 -7.09 -1.66 7.07
CA ALA A 194 -6.40 -0.39 7.27
C ALA A 194 -5.67 0.05 6.00
N LYS A 195 -5.60 1.38 5.80
CA LYS A 195 -4.71 2.02 4.82
C LYS A 195 -3.53 2.64 5.53
N LEU A 196 -2.34 2.14 5.28
CA LEU A 196 -1.08 2.73 5.67
C LEU A 196 -0.88 4.04 4.93
N LEU A 197 -0.67 5.11 5.68
CA LEU A 197 -0.45 6.46 5.17
C LEU A 197 1.05 6.76 5.02
N TRP A 198 1.87 6.08 5.81
CA TRP A 198 3.32 6.20 5.78
C TRP A 198 3.98 4.91 6.28
N GLN A 199 5.22 4.71 5.86
CA GLN A 199 6.10 3.63 6.30
C GLN A 199 7.53 4.18 6.39
N HIS A 200 8.28 3.80 7.42
CA HIS A 200 9.63 4.27 7.69
C HIS A 200 10.53 3.11 8.11
N HIS A 201 11.77 3.10 7.60
CA HIS A 201 12.78 2.15 8.04
C HIS A 201 13.37 2.58 9.38
N GLN A 202 13.47 1.64 10.30
CA GLN A 202 14.13 1.80 11.59
C GLN A 202 15.58 1.33 11.50
N PRO A 203 16.48 1.82 12.37
CA PRO A 203 17.89 1.42 12.38
C PRO A 203 18.13 -0.07 12.66
N ASP A 204 17.17 -0.75 13.29
CA ASP A 204 17.22 -2.20 13.58
C ASP A 204 16.79 -3.07 12.39
N GLY A 205 16.57 -2.46 11.21
CA GLY A 205 16.12 -3.12 10.00
C GLY A 205 14.61 -3.35 9.94
N LYS A 206 13.86 -3.04 11.01
CA LYS A 206 12.39 -3.12 10.99
C LYS A 206 11.79 -1.92 10.26
N LEU A 207 10.51 -2.04 9.94
CA LEU A 207 9.68 -1.00 9.39
C LEU A 207 8.67 -0.56 10.45
N SER A 208 8.48 0.75 10.60
CA SER A 208 7.32 1.30 11.30
C SER A 208 6.36 1.88 10.27
N SER A 209 5.08 1.55 10.39
CA SER A 209 4.03 2.16 9.57
C SER A 209 2.93 2.75 10.45
N GLY A 210 2.19 3.69 9.87
CA GLY A 210 1.00 4.24 10.49
C GLY A 210 -0.10 4.35 9.46
N GLY A 211 -1.29 3.90 9.83
CA GLY A 211 -2.44 3.84 8.94
C GLY A 211 -3.73 4.33 9.58
N LYS A 212 -4.73 4.50 8.72
CA LYS A 212 -6.12 4.80 9.06
C LYS A 212 -6.95 3.52 8.98
N LEU A 213 -7.75 3.26 10.01
CA LEU A 213 -8.70 2.15 10.01
C LEU A 213 -9.85 2.46 9.04
N ILE A 214 -10.20 1.48 8.22
CA ILE A 214 -11.26 1.60 7.20
C ILE A 214 -12.51 0.84 7.64
N LYS A 215 -12.33 -0.42 8.03
CA LYS A 215 -13.44 -1.34 8.27
C LYS A 215 -13.05 -2.40 9.28
N VAL A 216 -14.00 -2.80 10.12
CA VAL A 216 -13.86 -3.99 10.96
C VAL A 216 -14.87 -5.03 10.48
N ARG A 217 -14.40 -6.26 10.32
CA ARG A 217 -15.21 -7.43 10.08
C ARG A 217 -15.04 -8.33 11.29
N THR A 218 -16.05 -8.32 12.15
CA THR A 218 -16.18 -9.36 13.17
C THR A 218 -16.61 -10.65 12.49
N PRO A 219 -16.21 -11.82 13.01
CA PRO A 219 -16.81 -13.06 12.56
C PRO A 219 -18.31 -12.92 12.79
N VAL A 220 -19.11 -13.08 11.74
CA VAL A 220 -20.54 -13.26 11.91
C VAL A 220 -20.66 -14.52 12.75
N ASN A 221 -21.32 -14.43 13.90
CA ASN A 221 -21.65 -15.60 14.70
C ASN A 221 -22.46 -16.54 13.78
N LEU A 222 -21.79 -17.46 13.10
CA LEU A 222 -22.41 -18.54 12.32
C LEU A 222 -23.08 -19.58 13.24
N ARG A 223 -23.31 -19.21 14.50
CA ARG A 223 -24.32 -19.81 15.38
C ARG A 223 -25.64 -19.08 15.21
N GLU A 224 -26.12 -18.88 13.98
CA GLU A 224 -27.54 -19.11 13.82
C GLU A 224 -27.69 -20.62 13.97
N PRO A 225 -28.43 -21.13 14.98
CA PRO A 225 -28.79 -22.53 14.97
C PRO A 225 -29.43 -22.76 13.61
N VAL A 226 -28.83 -23.62 12.80
CA VAL A 226 -29.55 -24.25 11.71
C VAL A 226 -30.75 -24.87 12.42
N MET A 227 -31.91 -24.26 12.29
CA MET A 227 -33.18 -24.82 12.73
C MET A 227 -33.41 -26.01 11.79
N GLU A 228 -32.70 -27.10 12.08
CA GLU A 228 -33.00 -28.45 11.63
C GLU A 228 -34.36 -28.80 12.23
N GLY A 229 -35.42 -28.37 11.56
CA GLY A 229 -36.77 -28.73 11.98
C GLY A 229 -37.84 -27.71 11.62
N ALA A 230 -38.27 -27.71 10.36
CA ALA A 230 -39.68 -27.86 10.00
C ALA A 230 -39.85 -27.96 8.48
N GLY A 231 -40.10 -29.18 7.99
CA GLY A 231 -40.95 -29.46 6.83
C GLY A 231 -40.49 -28.94 5.46
N TYR A 232 -39.76 -29.77 4.72
CA TYR A 232 -39.85 -29.74 3.26
C TYR A 232 -41.28 -30.12 2.87
N GLN A 233 -42.08 -29.14 2.46
CA GLN A 233 -43.31 -29.37 1.73
C GLN A 233 -42.93 -29.55 0.26
N GLU A 234 -43.09 -30.78 -0.20
CA GLU A 234 -42.86 -31.25 -1.57
C GLU A 234 -43.72 -30.43 -2.55
N PHE A 235 -43.12 -29.43 -3.19
CA PHE A 235 -43.74 -28.75 -4.33
C PHE A 235 -43.58 -29.63 -5.56
N ILE A 236 -44.65 -30.35 -5.90
CA ILE A 236 -44.83 -31.00 -7.20
C ILE A 236 -44.84 -29.90 -8.26
N LEU A 237 -43.75 -29.80 -9.03
CA LEU A 237 -43.67 -29.01 -10.25
C LEU A 237 -44.54 -29.70 -11.31
N HIS A 238 -45.67 -29.08 -11.63
CA HIS A 238 -46.43 -29.38 -12.84
C HIS A 238 -45.57 -28.97 -14.04
N GLU A 239 -45.05 -29.96 -14.75
CA GLU A 239 -44.36 -29.81 -16.03
C GLU A 239 -45.42 -29.59 -17.11
N GLU A 240 -45.72 -28.31 -17.41
CA GLU A 240 -46.51 -27.93 -18.58
C GLU A 240 -45.61 -27.98 -19.82
N THR A 241 -45.63 -29.13 -20.50
CA THR A 241 -45.05 -29.29 -21.84
C THR A 241 -45.89 -28.52 -22.85
N HIS A 242 -45.48 -27.31 -23.22
CA HIS A 242 -46.03 -26.63 -24.39
C HIS A 242 -45.28 -27.09 -25.64
N HIS A 243 -45.97 -27.91 -26.42
CA HIS A 243 -45.56 -28.46 -27.70
C HIS A 243 -45.86 -27.42 -28.79
N ASP A 244 -44.83 -26.73 -29.27
CA ASP A 244 -44.95 -25.88 -30.46
C ASP A 244 -44.59 -26.69 -31.71
N ASP A 245 -45.63 -27.30 -32.28
CA ASP A 245 -45.70 -27.68 -33.68
C ASP A 245 -45.99 -26.44 -34.53
N ASN A 246 -45.13 -26.11 -35.50
CA ASN A 246 -45.51 -25.73 -36.87
C ASN A 246 -44.24 -25.41 -37.68
N ILE A 247 -43.85 -26.27 -38.64
CA ILE A 247 -44.36 -26.41 -40.02
C ILE A 247 -43.85 -25.29 -40.95
N ALA A 248 -42.98 -25.74 -41.86
CA ALA A 248 -42.76 -25.37 -43.27
C ALA A 248 -42.74 -23.89 -43.71
#